data_AF-A0A842STV0-F1
#
_entry.id   AF-A0A842STV0-F1
#
_cell.length_a   1.000
_cell.length_b   1.000
_cell.length_c   1.000
_cell.angle_alpha   90.00
_cell.angle_beta   90.00
_cell.angle_gamma   90.00
#
_symmetry.space_group_name_H-M   'P 1'
#
loop_
_entity.id
_entity.type
_entity.pdbx_description
1 polymer ?
#
loop_
_entity_poly.entity_id
_entity_poly.type
_entity_poly.pdbx_seq_one_letter_code
_entity_poly.pdbx_strand_id
1 'polypeptide(L)'
;MDIFKTMNKINAIGKYLIIAVFVVNLLSVSSGASAIGNALSQLCVISQTFLGAAAMVMIILAGATYAIGQVLGAETRARASVWATAMLTGAVVGIMIYVITPHIVAALLGRDADPENPCNFQIGDGGGSGGGS
;
A
#
# COMPACT_ATOMS: atom_id res chain seq x y z
N MET A 1 31.04 49.61 -27.77
CA MET A 1 29.75 49.80 -27.07
C MET A 1 28.93 48.53 -27.23
N ASP A 2 29.19 47.47 -26.44
CA ASP A 2 28.41 46.20 -26.58
C ASP A 2 28.12 45.47 -25.26
N ILE A 3 28.61 45.97 -24.13
CA ILE A 3 28.46 45.33 -22.81
C ILE A 3 26.99 45.23 -22.35
N PHE A 4 26.17 46.25 -22.62
CA PHE A 4 24.75 46.24 -22.27
C PHE A 4 23.94 45.22 -23.09
N LYS A 5 24.35 44.93 -24.33
CA LYS A 5 23.68 43.94 -25.19
C LYS A 5 24.02 42.51 -24.76
N THR A 6 25.24 42.28 -24.27
CA THR A 6 25.69 41.00 -23.72
C THR A 6 24.99 40.68 -22.40
N MET A 7 24.80 41.66 -21.52
CA MET A 7 24.12 41.45 -20.23
C MET A 7 22.63 41.06 -20.38
N ASN A 8 21.92 41.65 -21.35
CA ASN A 8 20.50 41.30 -21.55
C ASN A 8 20.32 39.89 -22.14
N LYS A 9 21.24 39.44 -23.00
CA LYS A 9 21.25 38.06 -23.52
C LYS A 9 21.50 37.03 -22.43
N ILE A 10 22.38 37.33 -21.47
CA ILE A 10 22.69 36.42 -20.36
C ILE A 10 21.48 36.23 -19.44
N ASN A 11 20.72 37.29 -19.13
CA ASN A 11 19.50 37.17 -18.33
C ASN A 11 18.37 36.40 -19.06
N ALA A 12 18.25 36.61 -20.37
CA ALA A 12 17.32 35.85 -21.18
C ALA A 12 17.67 34.35 -21.19
N ILE A 13 18.94 34.01 -21.41
CA ILE A 13 19.43 32.61 -21.39
C ILE A 13 19.24 31.98 -20.00
N GLY A 14 19.52 32.72 -18.93
CA GLY A 14 19.31 32.25 -17.55
C GLY A 14 17.86 31.89 -17.25
N LYS A 15 16.88 32.69 -17.72
CA LYS A 15 15.45 32.37 -17.57
C LYS A 15 15.06 31.08 -18.29
N TYR A 16 15.55 30.86 -19.51
CA TYR A 16 15.26 29.63 -20.24
C TYR A 16 15.88 28.40 -19.57
N LEU A 17 17.07 28.54 -18.97
CA LEU A 17 17.72 27.45 -18.23
C LEU A 17 16.93 27.05 -16.97
N ILE A 18 16.44 28.01 -16.20
CA ILE A 18 15.63 27.73 -14.99
C ILE A 18 14.33 27.03 -15.37
N ILE A 19 13.65 27.48 -16.43
CA ILE A 19 12.42 26.85 -16.91
C ILE A 19 12.71 25.43 -17.42
N ALA A 20 13.82 25.22 -18.14
CA ALA A 20 14.21 23.90 -18.63
C ALA A 20 14.48 22.92 -17.47
N VAL A 21 15.18 23.35 -16.42
CA VAL A 21 15.43 22.52 -15.23
C VAL A 21 14.12 22.19 -14.50
N PHE A 22 13.21 23.16 -14.38
CA PHE A 22 11.91 22.93 -13.73
C PHE A 22 11.04 21.93 -14.51
N VAL A 23 11.01 22.03 -15.84
CA VAL A 23 10.26 21.11 -16.72
C VAL A 23 10.86 19.70 -16.67
N VAL A 24 12.19 19.56 -16.69
CA VAL A 24 12.85 18.25 -16.55
C VAL A 24 12.47 17.57 -15.22
N ASN A 25 12.46 18.33 -14.12
CA ASN A 25 12.06 17.79 -12.82
C ASN A 25 10.56 17.40 -12.76
N LEU A 26 9.67 18.16 -13.42
CA LEU A 26 8.24 17.79 -13.50
C LEU A 26 7.99 16.53 -14.34
N LEU A 27 8.73 16.36 -15.45
CA LEU A 27 8.58 15.19 -16.33
C LEU A 27 9.06 13.89 -15.69
N SER A 28 10.04 13.96 -14.78
CA SER A 28 10.47 12.80 -13.98
C SER A 28 9.42 12.35 -12.95
N VAL A 29 8.57 13.26 -12.48
CA VAL A 29 7.49 12.93 -11.53
C VAL A 29 6.35 12.18 -12.22
N SER A 30 6.00 12.53 -13.45
CA SER A 30 4.90 11.86 -14.18
C SER A 30 5.23 10.42 -14.56
N SER A 31 6.50 10.12 -14.86
CA SER A 31 6.96 8.78 -15.19
C SER A 31 7.20 7.90 -13.95
N GLY A 32 7.50 8.52 -12.79
CA GLY A 32 7.63 7.80 -11.52
C GLY A 32 6.29 7.36 -10.91
N ALA A 33 5.21 8.12 -11.12
CA ALA A 33 3.91 7.85 -10.51
C ALA A 33 3.37 6.45 -10.88
N SER A 34 3.43 6.06 -12.15
CA SER A 34 2.94 4.75 -12.61
C SER A 34 3.74 3.58 -12.04
N ALA A 35 5.06 3.75 -11.87
CA ALA A 35 5.92 2.74 -11.24
C ALA A 35 5.58 2.55 -9.75
N ILE A 36 5.28 3.65 -9.05
CA ILE A 36 4.86 3.63 -7.64
C ILE A 36 3.51 2.94 -7.50
N GLY A 37 2.53 3.26 -8.34
CA GLY A 37 1.21 2.60 -8.33
C GLY A 37 1.30 1.08 -8.54
N ASN A 38 2.15 0.64 -9.48
CA ASN A 38 2.35 -0.78 -9.75
C ASN A 38 3.07 -1.49 -8.59
N ALA A 39 4.09 -0.87 -8.00
CA ALA A 39 4.77 -1.39 -6.82
C ALA A 39 3.83 -1.51 -5.62
N LEU A 40 2.96 -0.52 -5.38
CA LEU A 40 1.95 -0.56 -4.31
C LEU A 40 0.90 -1.65 -4.57
N SER A 41 0.48 -1.84 -5.82
CA SER A 41 -0.44 -2.92 -6.19
C SER A 41 0.16 -4.30 -5.90
N GLN A 42 1.42 -4.54 -6.31
CA GLN A 42 2.10 -5.80 -5.99
C GLN A 42 2.28 -6.01 -4.49
N LEU A 43 2.64 -4.95 -3.77
CA LEU A 43 2.81 -4.99 -2.31
C LEU A 43 1.48 -5.28 -1.61
N CYS A 44 0.36 -4.74 -2.10
CA CYS A 44 -0.98 -5.05 -1.62
C CYS A 44 -1.34 -6.53 -1.82
N VAL A 45 -1.10 -7.10 -3.00
CA VAL A 45 -1.39 -8.52 -3.28
C VAL A 45 -0.57 -9.43 -2.38
N ILE A 46 0.72 -9.15 -2.21
CA ILE A 46 1.61 -9.92 -1.33
C ILE A 46 1.13 -9.81 0.13
N SER A 47 0.81 -8.60 0.58
CA SER A 47 0.30 -8.35 1.93
C SER A 47 -1.01 -9.10 2.19
N GLN A 48 -1.98 -9.03 1.27
CA GLN A 48 -3.26 -9.73 1.39
C GLN A 48 -3.09 -11.25 1.46
N THR A 49 -2.22 -11.81 0.62
CA THR A 49 -1.95 -13.25 0.62
C THR A 49 -1.32 -13.70 1.94
N PHE A 50 -0.36 -12.91 2.44
CA PHE A 50 0.33 -13.21 3.70
C PHE A 50 -0.58 -13.05 4.92
N LEU A 51 -1.35 -11.95 4.99
CA LEU A 51 -2.30 -11.70 6.09
C LEU A 51 -3.42 -12.75 6.11
N GLY A 52 -3.97 -13.13 4.95
CA GLY A 52 -5.01 -14.15 4.87
C GLY A 52 -4.51 -15.53 5.32
N ALA A 53 -3.33 -15.95 4.84
CA ALA A 53 -2.71 -17.20 5.27
C ALA A 53 -2.37 -17.18 6.78
N ALA A 54 -1.81 -16.08 7.28
CA ALA A 54 -1.48 -15.93 8.70
C ALA A 54 -2.73 -15.96 9.59
N ALA A 55 -3.83 -15.30 9.20
CA ALA A 55 -5.08 -15.31 9.94
C ALA A 55 -5.66 -16.74 10.06
N MET A 56 -5.66 -17.51 8.97
CA MET A 56 -6.10 -18.91 8.99
C MET A 56 -5.26 -19.77 9.92
N VAL A 57 -3.93 -19.63 9.85
CA VAL A 57 -3.01 -20.38 10.73
C VAL A 57 -3.19 -19.99 12.20
N MET A 58 -3.39 -18.71 12.50
CA MET A 58 -3.63 -18.23 13.87
C MET A 58 -4.93 -18.79 14.46
N ILE A 59 -6.01 -18.89 13.67
CA ILE A 59 -7.28 -19.48 14.12
C ILE A 59 -7.11 -20.96 14.43
N ILE A 60 -6.42 -21.70 13.57
CA ILE A 60 -6.17 -23.13 13.77
C ILE A 60 -5.29 -23.35 15.00
N LEU A 61 -4.22 -22.55 15.17
CA LEU A 61 -3.35 -22.61 16.34
C LEU A 61 -4.09 -22.25 17.63
N ALA A 62 -5.01 -21.28 17.61
CA ALA A 62 -5.83 -20.94 18.76
C ALA A 62 -6.72 -22.13 19.18
N GLY A 63 -7.35 -22.81 18.22
CA GLY A 63 -8.14 -24.02 18.47
C GLY A 63 -7.30 -25.17 19.01
N ALA A 64 -6.12 -25.41 18.42
CA ALA A 64 -5.20 -26.45 18.84
C ALA A 64 -4.64 -26.19 20.25
N THR A 65 -4.23 -24.95 20.55
CA THR A 65 -3.74 -24.59 21.90
C THR A 65 -4.83 -24.68 22.95
N TYR A 66 -6.07 -24.31 22.63
CA TYR A 66 -7.20 -24.52 23.54
C TYR A 66 -7.42 -26.02 23.82
N ALA A 67 -7.42 -26.86 22.77
CA ALA A 67 -7.60 -28.30 22.91
C ALA A 67 -6.47 -28.95 23.73
N ILE A 68 -5.21 -28.58 23.46
CA ILE A 68 -4.04 -29.04 24.22
C ILE A 68 -4.14 -28.59 25.68
N GLY A 69 -4.62 -27.36 25.93
CA GLY A 69 -4.85 -26.84 27.27
C GLY A 69 -5.85 -27.65 28.10
N GLN A 70 -6.77 -28.39 27.47
CA GLN A 70 -7.71 -29.26 28.18
C GLN A 70 -7.11 -30.62 28.56
N VAL A 71 -6.06 -31.05 27.85
CA VAL A 71 -5.37 -32.32 28.10
C VAL A 71 -4.28 -32.15 29.17
N LEU A 72 -3.72 -30.94 29.29
CA LEU A 72 -2.69 -30.61 30.26
C LEU A 72 -3.30 -30.14 31.59
N GLY A 73 -2.58 -30.36 32.69
CA GLY A 73 -3.05 -30.11 34.05
C GLY A 73 -3.49 -28.66 34.34
N ALA A 74 -4.08 -28.45 35.52
CA ALA A 74 -4.74 -27.18 35.90
C ALA A 74 -3.88 -25.91 35.72
N GLU A 75 -2.56 -26.00 35.90
CA GLU A 75 -1.63 -24.87 35.71
C GLU A 75 -1.42 -24.52 34.23
N THR A 76 -1.38 -25.52 33.36
CA THR A 76 -1.18 -25.36 31.92
C THR A 76 -2.46 -24.99 31.20
N ARG A 77 -3.62 -25.43 31.70
CA ARG A 77 -4.95 -25.02 31.22
C ARG A 77 -5.14 -23.51 31.27
N ALA A 78 -4.75 -22.89 32.40
CA ALA A 78 -4.87 -21.44 32.60
C ALA A 78 -3.92 -20.64 31.69
N ARG A 79 -2.73 -21.15 31.39
CA ARG A 79 -1.79 -20.48 30.48
C ARG A 79 -2.17 -20.67 29.02
N ALA A 80 -2.61 -21.87 28.64
CA ALA A 80 -3.03 -22.20 27.28
C ALA A 80 -4.26 -21.39 26.84
N SER A 81 -5.22 -21.14 27.75
CA SER A 81 -6.39 -20.31 27.43
C SER A 81 -6.00 -18.86 27.13
N VAL A 82 -5.06 -18.28 27.88
CA VAL A 82 -4.55 -16.93 27.62
C VAL A 82 -3.89 -16.85 26.25
N TRP A 83 -3.05 -17.82 25.90
CA TRP A 83 -2.39 -17.86 24.58
C TRP A 83 -3.39 -18.04 23.44
N ALA A 84 -4.39 -18.91 23.61
CA ALA A 84 -5.45 -19.09 22.62
C ALA A 84 -6.26 -17.81 22.39
N THR A 85 -6.60 -17.08 23.46
CA THR A 85 -7.31 -15.79 23.33
C THR A 85 -6.45 -14.70 22.69
N ALA A 86 -5.14 -14.68 22.96
CA ALA A 86 -4.21 -13.77 22.30
C ALA A 86 -4.09 -14.06 20.79
N MET A 87 -4.05 -15.34 20.40
CA MET A 87 -4.05 -15.73 18.99
C MET A 87 -5.37 -15.41 18.29
N LEU A 88 -6.50 -15.66 18.96
CA LEU A 88 -7.83 -15.33 18.43
C LEU A 88 -7.97 -13.82 18.22
N THR A 89 -7.62 -13.00 19.23
CA THR A 89 -7.70 -11.53 19.12
C THR A 89 -6.75 -11.00 18.05
N GLY A 90 -5.54 -11.55 17.95
CA GLY A 90 -4.60 -11.25 16.87
C GLY A 90 -5.17 -11.55 15.48
N ALA A 91 -5.86 -12.69 15.31
CA ALA A 91 -6.54 -13.04 14.07
C ALA A 91 -7.69 -12.08 13.74
N VAL A 92 -8.52 -11.72 14.72
CA VAL A 92 -9.62 -10.74 14.53
C VAL A 92 -9.07 -9.38 14.12
N VAL A 93 -8.03 -8.88 14.80
CA VAL A 93 -7.38 -7.61 14.46
C VAL A 93 -6.75 -7.68 13.06
N GLY A 94 -6.11 -8.81 12.71
CA GLY A 94 -5.54 -9.01 11.38
C GLY A 94 -6.59 -8.95 10.26
N ILE A 95 -7.76 -9.56 10.46
CA ILE A 95 -8.89 -9.49 9.53
C ILE A 95 -9.41 -8.05 9.43
N MET A 96 -9.50 -7.34 10.56
CA MET A 96 -9.94 -5.94 10.56
C MET A 96 -8.97 -5.05 9.76
N ILE A 97 -7.66 -5.24 9.93
CA ILE A 97 -6.64 -4.52 9.15
C ILE A 97 -6.76 -4.86 7.67
N TYR A 98 -6.98 -6.13 7.32
CA TYR A 98 -7.15 -6.57 5.93
C TYR A 98 -8.28 -5.80 5.21
N VAL A 99 -9.41 -5.58 5.88
CA VAL A 99 -10.54 -4.84 5.32
C VAL A 99 -10.26 -3.33 5.23
N ILE A 100 -9.58 -2.74 6.21
CA ILE A 100 -9.37 -1.28 6.28
C ILE A 100 -8.22 -0.81 5.37
N THR A 101 -7.20 -1.64 5.18
CA THR A 101 -5.99 -1.30 4.41
C THR A 101 -6.26 -0.72 3.02
N PRO A 102 -7.09 -1.33 2.14
CA PRO A 102 -7.34 -0.77 0.81
C PRO A 102 -8.02 0.60 0.85
N HIS A 103 -8.88 0.86 1.84
CA HIS A 103 -9.52 2.17 2.00
C HIS A 103 -8.52 3.27 2.34
N ILE A 104 -7.54 2.98 3.21
CA ILE A 104 -6.49 3.95 3.56
C ILE A 104 -5.59 4.23 2.34
N VAL A 105 -5.20 3.20 1.61
CA VAL A 105 -4.33 3.35 0.43
C VAL A 105 -5.06 4.12 -0.69
N ALA A 106 -6.34 3.84 -0.92
CA ALA A 106 -7.16 4.56 -1.89
C ALA A 106 -7.29 6.06 -1.52
N ALA A 107 -7.55 6.36 -0.24
CA ALA A 107 -7.60 7.74 0.26
C ALA A 107 -6.28 8.50 0.07
N LEU A 108 -5.13 7.85 0.28
CA LEU A 108 -3.80 8.45 0.05
C LEU A 108 -3.51 8.71 -1.43
N LEU A 109 -4.06 7.89 -2.33
CA LEU A 109 -3.94 8.04 -3.78
C LEU A 109 -4.99 8.99 -4.37
N GLY A 110 -5.94 9.48 -3.56
CA GLY A 110 -7.05 10.32 -4.02
C GLY A 110 -8.01 9.60 -4.96
N ARG A 111 -8.16 8.28 -4.81
CA ARG A 111 -9.06 7.43 -5.60
C ARG A 111 -10.05 6.72 -4.69
N ASP A 112 -11.18 6.30 -5.25
CA ASP A 112 -12.10 5.40 -4.56
C ASP A 112 -11.54 3.96 -4.58
N ALA A 113 -11.70 3.24 -3.48
CA ALA A 113 -11.31 1.84 -3.40
C ALA A 113 -12.33 1.00 -4.18
N ASP A 114 -11.90 0.35 -5.26
CA ASP A 114 -12.74 -0.59 -6.00
C ASP A 114 -13.05 -1.82 -5.12
N PRO A 115 -14.33 -2.10 -4.80
CA PRO A 115 -14.69 -3.19 -3.90
C PRO A 115 -14.45 -4.57 -4.53
N GLU A 116 -14.46 -4.67 -5.86
CA GLU A 116 -14.19 -5.93 -6.58
C GLU A 116 -12.69 -6.25 -6.68
N ASN A 117 -11.81 -5.24 -6.61
CA ASN A 117 -10.38 -5.44 -6.79
C ASN A 117 -9.55 -4.46 -5.92
N PRO A 118 -9.49 -4.68 -4.59
CA PRO A 118 -8.95 -3.74 -3.62
C PRO A 118 -7.45 -3.45 -3.75
N CYS A 119 -6.72 -4.24 -4.55
CA CYS A 119 -5.30 -4.03 -4.82
C CYS A 119 -5.03 -3.44 -6.22
N ASN A 120 -6.06 -3.07 -6.99
CA ASN A 120 -5.89 -2.47 -8.31
C ASN A 120 -5.71 -0.94 -8.21
N PHE A 121 -4.51 -0.50 -7.84
CA PHE A 121 -4.20 0.93 -7.68
C PHE A 121 -3.69 1.59 -8.97
N GLN A 122 -4.15 1.18 -10.15
CA GLN A 122 -3.67 1.73 -11.42
C GLN A 122 -3.86 3.26 -11.45
N ILE A 123 -2.75 4.00 -11.42
CA ILE A 123 -2.74 5.45 -11.58
C ILE A 123 -3.11 5.72 -13.03
N GLY A 124 -4.34 6.17 -13.23
CA GLY A 124 -4.96 6.37 -14.52
C GLY A 124 -4.08 7.20 -15.45
N ASP A 125 -3.53 6.54 -16.45
CA ASP A 125 -3.50 7.11 -17.79
C ASP A 125 -4.96 7.34 -18.18
N GLY A 126 -5.35 8.58 -18.47
CA GLY A 126 -6.68 8.88 -18.96
C GLY A 126 -6.96 8.09 -20.24
N GLY A 127 -7.75 7.01 -20.15
CA GLY A 127 -8.02 6.16 -21.31
C GLY A 127 -8.90 4.95 -21.01
N GLY A 128 -10.22 5.15 -21.06
CA GLY A 128 -11.20 4.15 -21.50
C GLY A 128 -11.22 2.79 -20.80
N SER A 129 -12.00 2.69 -19.72
CA SER A 129 -12.63 1.41 -19.34
C SER A 129 -13.78 1.14 -20.32
N GLY A 130 -13.43 0.52 -21.45
CA GLY A 130 -14.38 -0.16 -22.32
C GLY A 130 -14.70 -1.52 -21.70
N GLY A 131 -15.95 -1.70 -21.27
CA GLY A 131 -16.48 -2.99 -20.86
C GLY A 131 -16.31 -4.03 -21.97
N GLY A 132 -16.09 -5.27 -21.57
CA GLY A 132 -15.91 -6.36 -22.50
C GLY A 132 -15.78 -7.72 -21.82
N SER A 133 -16.95 -8.26 -21.47
CA SER A 133 -17.34 -9.69 -21.38
C SER A 133 -16.56 -10.61 -20.45
#